data_AF-A0A258V603-F1
#
_entry.id   AF-A0A258V603-F1
#
_cell.length_a   1.000
_cell.length_b   1.000
_cell.length_c   1.000
_cell.angle_alpha   90.00
_cell.angle_beta   90.00
_cell.angle_gamma   90.00
#
_symmetry.space_group_name_H-M   'P 1'
#
loop_
_entity.id
_entity.type
_entity.pdbx_description
1 polymer ?
#
loop_
_entity_poly.entity_id
_entity_poly.type
_entity_poly.pdbx_seq_one_letter_code
_entity_poly.pdbx_strand_id
1 'polypeptide(L)'
;MRGQRQSGEAKRLAVERAFLTTLMIDADAAIRRFRDPENDIQQARRELVRSVHATIDGVVWAFREHVRSSAREMDMLTAAEEAVLSETSFQVNERGMISAQTRYLPLLGAVRLAARIATKINSNFTPDFGGSDWRGFIEAVATRNRLTHPKTISDLEVTDEEANQVIGSFFWLLEMAVAAMESSNEAVRNYTKEFSEIIHGIKVGDPNVIAEYRNALRSPEI
;
A
#
# COMPACT_ATOMS: atom_id res chain seq x y z
N MET A 1 -18.57 24.34 14.18
CA MET A 1 -18.24 23.47 13.02
C MET A 1 -16.89 22.72 13.14
N ARG A 2 -15.90 23.15 13.93
CA ARG A 2 -14.64 22.38 14.14
C ARG A 2 -14.83 21.05 14.91
N GLY A 3 -15.73 20.99 15.89
CA GLY A 3 -15.93 19.78 16.73
C GLY A 3 -16.57 18.57 16.02
N GLN A 4 -17.41 18.78 15.01
CA GLN A 4 -18.02 17.68 14.23
C GLN A 4 -17.04 17.05 13.22
N ARG A 5 -16.09 17.82 12.69
CA ARG A 5 -15.04 17.30 11.79
C ARG A 5 -14.00 16.46 12.53
N GLN A 6 -13.55 16.92 13.70
CA GLN A 6 -12.59 16.18 14.54
C GLN A 6 -13.16 14.86 15.08
N SER A 7 -14.46 14.81 15.38
CA SER A 7 -15.15 13.59 15.80
C SER A 7 -15.27 12.55 14.67
N GLY A 8 -15.48 12.99 13.42
CA GLY A 8 -15.53 12.10 12.26
C GLY A 8 -14.18 11.50 11.88
N GLU A 9 -13.11 12.31 11.97
CA GLU A 9 -11.74 11.90 11.64
C GLU A 9 -11.17 10.90 12.66
N ALA A 10 -11.36 11.16 13.96
CA ALA A 10 -10.97 10.22 15.01
C ALA A 10 -11.71 8.87 14.90
N LYS A 11 -13.00 8.89 14.53
CA LYS A 11 -13.79 7.69 14.31
C LYS A 11 -13.31 6.91 13.08
N ARG A 12 -12.95 7.61 11.99
CA ARG A 12 -12.38 6.99 10.78
C ARG A 12 -11.05 6.29 11.08
N LEU A 13 -10.14 6.98 11.77
CA LEU A 13 -8.85 6.41 12.17
C LEU A 13 -9.01 5.18 13.09
N ALA A 14 -10.00 5.21 14.00
CA ALA A 14 -10.30 4.06 14.84
C ALA A 14 -10.81 2.84 14.04
N VAL A 15 -11.65 3.09 13.02
CA VAL A 15 -12.15 2.03 12.13
C VAL A 15 -11.03 1.45 11.25
N GLU A 16 -10.19 2.30 10.67
CA GLU A 16 -9.04 1.86 9.85
C GLU A 16 -8.03 1.04 10.69
N ARG A 17 -7.75 1.47 11.92
CA ARG A 17 -6.92 0.70 12.86
C ARG A 17 -7.57 -0.64 13.24
N ALA A 18 -8.87 -0.65 13.51
CA ALA A 18 -9.58 -1.88 13.84
C ALA A 18 -9.54 -2.88 12.68
N PHE A 19 -9.71 -2.41 11.44
CA PHE A 19 -9.68 -3.23 10.23
C PHE A 19 -8.38 -4.03 10.09
N LEU A 20 -7.23 -3.35 10.07
CA LEU A 20 -5.94 -4.04 9.96
C LEU A 20 -5.65 -4.90 11.19
N THR A 21 -6.01 -4.43 12.39
CA THR A 21 -5.80 -5.20 13.62
C THR A 21 -6.55 -6.53 13.59
N THR A 22 -7.80 -6.55 13.11
CA THR A 22 -8.58 -7.78 12.96
C THR A 22 -7.90 -8.76 12.00
N LEU A 23 -7.47 -8.30 10.82
CA LEU A 23 -6.77 -9.16 9.86
C LEU A 23 -5.45 -9.71 10.42
N MET A 24 -4.71 -8.90 11.19
CA MET A 24 -3.47 -9.35 11.84
C MET A 24 -3.73 -10.43 12.88
N ILE A 25 -4.79 -10.29 13.69
CA ILE A 25 -5.19 -11.29 14.68
C ILE A 25 -5.57 -12.61 13.99
N ASP A 26 -6.30 -12.55 12.87
CA ASP A 26 -6.70 -13.75 12.12
C ASP A 26 -5.49 -14.47 11.51
N ALA A 27 -4.55 -13.72 10.92
CA ALA A 27 -3.30 -14.27 10.41
C ALA A 27 -2.44 -14.89 11.53
N ASP A 28 -2.26 -14.17 12.64
CA ASP A 28 -1.52 -14.68 13.80
C ASP A 28 -2.15 -15.98 14.35
N ALA A 29 -3.47 -16.02 14.51
CA ALA A 29 -4.17 -17.21 14.97
C ALA A 29 -4.00 -18.40 14.02
N ALA A 30 -3.94 -18.16 12.71
CA ALA A 30 -3.70 -19.23 11.73
C ALA A 30 -2.23 -19.70 11.74
N ILE A 31 -1.27 -18.77 11.88
CA ILE A 31 0.16 -19.08 12.03
C ILE A 31 0.40 -19.93 13.28
N ARG A 32 -0.19 -19.54 14.43
CA ARG A 32 -0.06 -20.30 15.67
C ARG A 32 -0.60 -21.72 15.55
N ARG A 33 -1.74 -21.90 14.87
CA ARG A 33 -2.33 -23.23 14.62
C ARG A 33 -1.45 -24.11 13.73
N PHE A 34 -0.83 -23.54 12.69
CA PHE A 34 0.13 -24.28 11.87
C PHE A 34 1.39 -24.69 12.64
N ARG A 35 1.88 -23.82 13.54
CA ARG A 35 3.08 -24.10 14.34
C ARG A 35 2.86 -25.10 15.47
N ASP A 36 1.62 -25.42 15.79
CA ASP A 36 1.26 -26.41 16.78
C ASP A 36 1.22 -27.81 16.13
N PRO A 37 2.14 -28.73 16.50
CA PRO A 37 2.20 -30.06 15.89
C PRO A 37 0.91 -30.87 16.04
N GLU A 38 0.10 -30.62 17.08
CA GLU A 38 -1.18 -31.32 17.28
C GLU A 38 -2.27 -30.83 16.31
N ASN A 39 -2.08 -29.64 15.73
CA ASN A 39 -3.02 -28.97 14.85
C ASN A 39 -2.50 -28.82 13.42
N ASP A 40 -1.31 -29.37 13.10
CA ASP A 40 -0.74 -29.35 11.75
C ASP A 40 -1.43 -30.37 10.82
N ILE A 41 -2.63 -30.00 10.38
CA ILE A 41 -3.43 -30.74 9.42
C ILE A 41 -3.68 -29.89 8.17
N GLN A 42 -3.97 -30.55 7.04
CA GLN A 42 -4.20 -29.87 5.76
C GLN A 42 -5.30 -28.79 5.80
N GLN A 43 -6.31 -28.95 6.67
CA GLN A 43 -7.28 -27.88 6.91
C GLN A 43 -6.62 -26.61 7.47
N ALA A 44 -5.84 -26.74 8.55
CA ALA A 44 -5.17 -25.62 9.20
C ALA A 44 -4.18 -24.92 8.24
N ARG A 45 -3.47 -25.68 7.39
CA ARG A 45 -2.59 -25.10 6.38
C ARG A 45 -3.34 -24.30 5.32
N ARG A 46 -4.49 -24.76 4.84
CA ARG A 46 -5.30 -23.97 3.91
C ARG A 46 -5.88 -22.71 4.57
N GLU A 47 -6.26 -22.80 5.84
CA GLU A 47 -6.70 -21.64 6.61
C GLU A 47 -5.57 -20.62 6.80
N LEU A 48 -4.35 -21.07 7.10
CA LEU A 48 -3.15 -20.23 7.11
C LEU A 48 -3.02 -19.45 5.81
N VAL A 49 -3.03 -20.13 4.66
CA VAL A 49 -2.85 -19.43 3.38
C VAL A 49 -3.93 -18.39 3.13
N ARG A 50 -5.19 -18.70 3.43
CA ARG A 50 -6.32 -17.79 3.22
C ARG A 50 -6.30 -16.60 4.17
N SER A 51 -6.10 -16.83 5.45
CA SER A 51 -6.04 -15.76 6.47
C SER A 51 -4.87 -14.82 6.21
N VAL A 52 -3.68 -15.37 5.94
CA VAL A 52 -2.50 -14.56 5.61
C VAL A 52 -2.72 -13.72 4.34
N HIS A 53 -3.30 -14.30 3.29
CA HIS A 53 -3.55 -13.54 2.05
C HIS A 53 -4.63 -12.47 2.20
N ALA A 54 -5.66 -12.70 3.02
CA ALA A 54 -6.63 -11.65 3.35
C ALA A 54 -5.94 -10.47 4.04
N THR A 55 -4.99 -10.74 4.93
CA THR A 55 -4.18 -9.70 5.59
C THR A 55 -3.23 -9.01 4.62
N ILE A 56 -2.58 -9.75 3.72
CA ILE A 56 -1.78 -9.19 2.62
C ILE A 56 -2.60 -8.23 1.78
N ASP A 57 -3.82 -8.61 1.35
CA ASP A 57 -4.70 -7.75 0.55
C ASP A 57 -5.04 -6.44 1.30
N GLY A 58 -5.35 -6.54 2.60
CA GLY A 58 -5.62 -5.36 3.44
C GLY A 58 -4.40 -4.45 3.63
N VAL A 59 -3.22 -5.03 3.80
CA VAL A 59 -1.95 -4.29 3.96
C VAL A 59 -1.57 -3.60 2.65
N VAL A 60 -1.70 -4.29 1.50
CA VAL A 60 -1.41 -3.68 0.19
C VAL A 60 -2.36 -2.53 -0.10
N TRP A 61 -3.65 -2.66 0.25
CA TRP A 61 -4.59 -1.56 0.15
C TRP A 61 -4.14 -0.34 0.97
N ALA A 62 -3.82 -0.54 2.25
CA ALA A 62 -3.42 0.54 3.16
C ALA A 62 -2.10 1.20 2.71
N PHE A 63 -1.12 0.39 2.34
CA PHE A 63 0.16 0.80 1.76
C PHE A 63 -0.02 1.65 0.52
N ARG A 64 -0.80 1.17 -0.44
CA ARG A 64 -1.06 1.87 -1.69
C ARG A 64 -1.73 3.21 -1.44
N GLU A 65 -2.77 3.25 -0.60
CA GLU A 65 -3.51 4.49 -0.33
C GLU A 65 -2.66 5.52 0.43
N HIS A 66 -1.83 5.06 1.37
CA HIS A 66 -0.86 5.92 2.06
C HIS A 66 0.10 6.59 1.08
N VAL A 67 0.79 5.79 0.26
CA VAL A 67 1.76 6.30 -0.72
C VAL A 67 1.09 7.21 -1.75
N ARG A 68 -0.11 6.83 -2.24
CA ARG A 68 -0.91 7.66 -3.14
C ARG A 68 -1.23 9.02 -2.51
N SER A 69 -1.69 9.03 -1.26
CA SER A 69 -2.02 10.27 -0.54
C SER A 69 -0.78 11.15 -0.38
N SER A 70 0.35 10.59 0.05
CA SER A 70 1.60 11.33 0.18
C SER A 70 2.07 11.91 -1.16
N ALA A 71 2.10 11.10 -2.22
CA ALA A 71 2.50 11.57 -3.55
C ALA A 71 1.58 12.67 -4.08
N ARG A 72 0.27 12.57 -3.83
CA ARG A 72 -0.70 13.59 -4.25
C ARG A 72 -0.49 14.91 -3.51
N GLU A 73 -0.18 14.87 -2.22
CA GLU A 73 0.09 16.09 -1.42
C GLU A 73 1.30 16.87 -1.95
N MET A 74 2.28 16.16 -2.52
CA MET A 74 3.49 16.73 -3.12
C MET A 74 3.38 16.92 -4.65
N ASP A 75 2.20 16.75 -5.23
CA ASP A 75 1.95 16.83 -6.69
C ASP A 75 2.87 15.94 -7.54
N MET A 76 3.24 14.77 -7.01
CA MET A 76 4.19 13.84 -7.64
C MET A 76 3.51 12.75 -8.48
N LEU A 77 2.18 12.72 -8.57
CA LEU A 77 1.47 11.71 -9.35
C LEU A 77 1.14 12.22 -10.75
N THR A 78 1.46 11.41 -11.76
CA THR A 78 0.83 11.61 -13.08
C THR A 78 -0.65 11.24 -13.02
N ALA A 79 -1.46 11.79 -13.93
CA ALA A 79 -2.89 11.44 -14.03
C ALA A 79 -3.11 9.93 -14.24
N ALA A 80 -2.21 9.26 -14.95
CA ALA A 80 -2.26 7.81 -15.17
C ALA A 80 -1.97 7.02 -13.87
N GLU A 81 -0.94 7.42 -13.10
CA GLU A 81 -0.61 6.79 -11.82
C GLU A 81 -1.74 6.97 -10.81
N GLU A 82 -2.30 8.17 -10.72
CA GLU A 82 -3.44 8.49 -9.88
C GLU A 82 -4.66 7.62 -10.24
N ALA A 83 -5.01 7.54 -11.52
CA ALA A 83 -6.12 6.72 -11.99
C ALA A 83 -5.95 5.23 -11.63
N VAL A 84 -4.74 4.68 -11.80
CA VAL A 84 -4.46 3.27 -11.48
C VAL A 84 -4.48 3.01 -9.97
N LEU A 85 -3.86 3.86 -9.16
CA LEU A 85 -3.81 3.70 -7.70
C LEU A 85 -5.19 3.87 -7.04
N SER A 86 -6.08 4.64 -7.67
CA SER A 86 -7.45 4.83 -7.19
C SER A 86 -8.35 3.60 -7.34
N GLU A 87 -7.94 2.60 -8.11
CA GLU A 87 -8.75 1.44 -8.51
C GLU A 87 -10.16 1.82 -9.00
N THR A 88 -10.30 3.03 -9.55
CA THR A 88 -11.56 3.58 -10.05
C THR A 88 -11.38 3.94 -11.51
N SER A 89 -12.24 3.37 -12.36
CA SER A 89 -12.34 3.71 -13.77
C SER A 89 -13.70 4.34 -14.06
N PHE A 90 -13.75 5.22 -15.04
CA PHE A 90 -14.98 5.88 -15.46
C PHE A 90 -15.36 5.40 -16.86
N GLN A 91 -16.62 5.04 -17.04
CA GLN A 91 -17.20 4.74 -18.34
C GLN A 91 -18.33 5.72 -18.63
N VAL A 92 -18.48 6.08 -19.90
CA VAL A 92 -19.61 6.88 -20.39
C VAL A 92 -20.55 5.92 -21.08
N ASN A 93 -21.80 5.86 -20.62
CA ASN A 93 -22.81 5.00 -21.26
C ASN A 93 -23.43 5.67 -22.50
N GLU A 94 -24.27 4.93 -23.22
CA GLU A 94 -24.95 5.41 -24.44
C GLU A 94 -25.84 6.65 -24.23
N ARG A 95 -26.16 6.98 -22.98
CA ARG A 95 -26.93 8.19 -22.60
C ARG A 95 -26.03 9.38 -22.24
N GLY A 96 -24.72 9.25 -22.40
CA GLY A 96 -23.75 10.28 -22.02
C GLY A 96 -23.52 10.41 -20.52
N MET A 97 -23.95 9.44 -19.70
CA MET A 97 -23.77 9.48 -18.25
C MET A 97 -22.47 8.78 -17.82
N ILE A 98 -21.76 9.40 -16.89
CA ILE A 98 -20.55 8.85 -16.28
C ILE A 98 -20.91 7.86 -15.18
N SER A 99 -20.40 6.64 -15.26
CA SER A 99 -20.47 5.64 -14.18
C SER A 99 -19.08 5.23 -13.74
N ALA A 100 -18.85 5.21 -12.42
CA ALA A 100 -17.63 4.67 -11.84
C ALA A 100 -17.71 3.14 -11.76
N GLN A 101 -16.60 2.47 -12.08
CA GLN A 101 -16.41 1.04 -11.92
C GLN A 101 -15.11 0.77 -11.19
N THR A 102 -15.17 -0.10 -10.18
CA THR A 102 -13.98 -0.59 -9.47
C THR A 102 -13.14 -1.44 -10.43
N ARG A 103 -11.85 -1.11 -10.52
CA ARG A 103 -10.87 -1.83 -11.32
C ARG A 103 -9.75 -2.33 -10.42
N TYR A 104 -9.83 -3.61 -10.06
CA TYR A 104 -8.84 -4.25 -9.21
C TYR A 104 -7.47 -4.31 -9.89
N LEU A 105 -6.44 -3.89 -9.18
CA LEU A 105 -5.06 -4.02 -9.61
C LEU A 105 -4.53 -5.39 -9.17
N PRO A 106 -3.90 -6.19 -10.06
CA PRO A 106 -3.31 -7.47 -9.66
C PRO A 106 -2.28 -7.26 -8.54
N LEU A 107 -2.34 -8.11 -7.50
CA LEU A 107 -1.58 -7.95 -6.25
C LEU A 107 -0.09 -7.63 -6.46
N LEU A 108 0.61 -8.43 -7.27
CA LEU A 108 2.03 -8.21 -7.58
C LEU A 108 2.28 -6.86 -8.25
N GLY A 109 1.36 -6.44 -9.13
CA GLY A 109 1.42 -5.14 -9.81
C GLY A 109 1.14 -3.98 -8.85
N ALA A 110 0.20 -4.16 -7.92
CA ALA A 110 -0.12 -3.18 -6.89
C ALA A 110 1.08 -2.92 -5.97
N VAL A 111 1.72 -3.98 -5.49
CA VAL A 111 2.92 -3.88 -4.64
C VAL A 111 4.04 -3.14 -5.37
N ARG A 112 4.37 -3.55 -6.60
CA ARG A 112 5.43 -2.90 -7.39
C ARG A 112 5.14 -1.44 -7.70
N LEU A 113 3.90 -1.13 -8.10
CA LEU A 113 3.52 0.24 -8.44
C LEU A 113 3.63 1.13 -7.20
N ALA A 114 3.02 0.74 -6.08
CA ALA A 114 3.06 1.53 -4.86
C ALA A 114 4.52 1.71 -4.37
N ALA A 115 5.35 0.67 -4.41
CA ALA A 115 6.74 0.77 -4.00
C ALA A 115 7.55 1.69 -4.94
N ARG A 116 7.30 1.65 -6.25
CA ARG A 116 7.92 2.58 -7.22
C ARG A 116 7.53 4.02 -6.95
N ILE A 117 6.28 4.29 -6.59
CA ILE A 117 5.85 5.65 -6.21
C ILE A 117 6.52 6.06 -4.89
N ALA A 118 6.65 5.17 -3.91
CA ALA A 118 7.40 5.46 -2.70
C ALA A 118 8.87 5.82 -2.99
N THR A 119 9.55 5.10 -3.89
CA THR A 119 10.91 5.45 -4.36
C THR A 119 10.93 6.79 -5.11
N LYS A 120 9.87 7.11 -5.87
CA LYS A 120 9.74 8.41 -6.54
C LYS A 120 9.62 9.55 -5.54
N ILE A 121 8.85 9.34 -4.46
CA ILE A 121 8.68 10.27 -3.34
C ILE A 121 10.02 10.46 -2.60
N ASN A 122 10.72 9.37 -2.32
CA ASN A 122 11.97 9.37 -1.58
C ASN A 122 12.93 8.34 -2.17
N SER A 123 13.95 8.81 -2.88
CA SER A 123 14.91 7.96 -3.59
C SER A 123 15.76 7.08 -2.67
N ASN A 124 15.79 7.35 -1.36
CA ASN A 124 16.51 6.53 -0.40
C ASN A 124 15.79 5.19 -0.11
N PHE A 125 14.49 5.12 -0.38
CA PHE A 125 13.76 3.86 -0.30
C PHE A 125 13.92 3.05 -1.58
N THR A 126 14.61 1.92 -1.46
CA THR A 126 14.97 1.03 -2.59
C THR A 126 14.53 -0.40 -2.30
N PRO A 127 13.31 -0.80 -2.71
CA PRO A 127 12.83 -2.16 -2.49
C PRO A 127 13.57 -3.16 -3.37
N ASP A 128 13.97 -4.30 -2.81
CA ASP A 128 14.59 -5.40 -3.57
C ASP A 128 13.52 -6.32 -4.19
N PHE A 129 13.29 -6.15 -5.49
CA PHE A 129 12.44 -7.04 -6.30
C PHE A 129 13.22 -8.10 -7.09
N GLY A 130 14.55 -8.18 -6.90
CA GLY A 130 15.42 -9.20 -7.49
C GLY A 130 15.77 -10.34 -6.53
N GLY A 131 15.64 -10.10 -5.22
CA GLY A 131 15.97 -11.03 -4.15
C GLY A 131 15.06 -12.24 -4.00
N SER A 132 15.47 -13.14 -3.09
CA SER A 132 14.73 -14.36 -2.74
C SER A 132 13.34 -14.06 -2.18
N ASP A 133 13.19 -13.00 -1.40
CA ASP A 133 11.93 -12.71 -0.71
C ASP A 133 10.82 -12.33 -1.69
N TRP A 134 11.14 -11.52 -2.72
CA TRP A 134 10.19 -11.20 -3.78
C TRP A 134 9.79 -12.44 -4.59
N ARG A 135 10.75 -13.31 -4.92
CA ARG A 135 10.46 -14.57 -5.60
C ARG A 135 9.53 -15.43 -4.75
N GLY A 136 9.84 -15.51 -3.47
CA GLY A 136 9.03 -16.18 -2.48
C GLY A 136 7.60 -15.64 -2.38
N PHE A 137 7.44 -14.31 -2.44
CA PHE A 137 6.13 -13.66 -2.49
C PHE A 137 5.34 -14.05 -3.75
N ILE A 138 6.00 -14.12 -4.92
CA ILE A 138 5.35 -14.60 -6.15
C ILE A 138 4.85 -16.04 -5.98
N GLU A 139 5.65 -16.91 -5.38
CA GLU A 139 5.29 -18.32 -5.14
C GLU A 139 4.14 -18.43 -4.13
N ALA A 140 4.16 -17.66 -3.04
CA ALA A 140 3.04 -17.59 -2.09
C ALA A 140 1.72 -17.18 -2.77
N VAL A 141 1.77 -16.20 -3.68
CA VAL A 141 0.59 -15.80 -4.48
C VAL A 141 0.13 -16.93 -5.39
N ALA A 142 1.05 -17.70 -5.98
CA ALA A 142 0.70 -18.88 -6.78
C ALA A 142 0.01 -19.96 -5.93
N THR A 143 0.50 -20.23 -4.72
CA THR A 143 -0.12 -21.14 -3.75
C THR A 143 -1.55 -20.71 -3.42
N ARG A 144 -1.78 -19.42 -3.14
CA ARG A 144 -3.13 -18.88 -2.91
C ARG A 144 -4.02 -19.07 -4.14
N ASN A 145 -3.54 -18.73 -5.32
CA ASN A 145 -4.32 -18.84 -6.55
C ASN A 145 -4.76 -20.28 -6.82
N ARG A 146 -3.86 -21.26 -6.59
CA ARG A 146 -4.17 -22.68 -6.67
C ARG A 146 -5.26 -23.08 -5.67
N LEU A 147 -5.17 -22.63 -4.41
CA LEU A 147 -6.14 -22.94 -3.36
C LEU A 147 -7.51 -22.26 -3.51
N THR A 148 -7.58 -21.10 -4.17
CA THR A 148 -8.85 -20.37 -4.41
C THR A 148 -9.53 -20.78 -5.70
N HIS A 149 -8.80 -21.42 -6.62
CA HIS A 149 -9.34 -21.91 -7.89
C HIS A 149 -8.91 -23.37 -8.15
N PRO A 150 -9.19 -24.30 -7.22
CA PRO A 150 -8.74 -25.69 -7.33
C PRO A 150 -9.45 -26.39 -8.50
N LYS A 151 -8.69 -27.18 -9.26
CA LYS A 151 -9.18 -28.04 -10.34
C LYS A 151 -9.11 -29.51 -9.97
N THR A 152 -8.24 -29.87 -9.03
CA THR A 152 -8.05 -31.23 -8.54
C THR A 152 -7.99 -31.27 -7.01
N ILE A 153 -8.01 -32.47 -6.43
CA ILE A 153 -7.81 -32.64 -4.98
C ILE A 153 -6.39 -32.27 -4.57
N SER A 154 -5.37 -32.57 -5.39
CA SER A 154 -3.99 -32.19 -5.10
C SER A 154 -3.81 -30.67 -5.04
N ASP A 155 -4.64 -29.90 -5.76
CA ASP A 155 -4.65 -28.44 -5.64
C ASP A 155 -5.06 -27.94 -4.25
N LEU A 156 -5.60 -28.79 -3.37
CA LEU A 156 -5.97 -28.46 -2.00
C LEU A 156 -4.90 -28.83 -0.97
N GLU A 157 -3.82 -29.48 -1.40
CA GLU A 157 -2.69 -29.84 -0.54
C GLU A 157 -1.74 -28.65 -0.38
N VAL A 158 -1.26 -28.44 0.82
CA VAL A 158 -0.28 -27.41 1.17
C VAL A 158 0.90 -28.09 1.83
N THR A 159 2.06 -27.97 1.21
CA THR A 159 3.31 -28.51 1.74
C THR A 159 3.87 -27.63 2.86
N ASP A 160 4.81 -28.15 3.65
CA ASP A 160 5.50 -27.39 4.71
C ASP A 160 6.23 -26.19 4.11
N GLU A 161 6.85 -26.40 2.96
CA GLU A 161 7.55 -25.37 2.21
C GLU A 161 6.60 -24.25 1.80
N GLU A 162 5.45 -24.59 1.21
CA GLU A 162 4.45 -23.58 0.82
C GLU A 162 3.89 -22.82 2.03
N ALA A 163 3.63 -23.50 3.14
CA ALA A 163 3.16 -22.85 4.37
C ALA A 163 4.20 -21.87 4.93
N ASN A 164 5.46 -22.30 5.04
CA ASN A 164 6.56 -21.44 5.50
C ASN A 164 6.82 -20.28 4.53
N GLN A 165 6.73 -20.54 3.23
CA GLN A 165 6.89 -19.53 2.19
C GLN A 165 5.81 -18.45 2.30
N VAL A 166 4.56 -18.82 2.56
CA VAL A 166 3.47 -17.87 2.79
C VAL A 166 3.72 -17.02 4.04
N ILE A 167 4.24 -17.61 5.12
CA ILE A 167 4.58 -16.88 6.35
C ILE A 167 5.75 -15.90 6.10
N GLY A 168 6.81 -16.33 5.42
CA GLY A 168 7.94 -15.45 5.09
C GLY A 168 7.51 -14.28 4.20
N SER A 169 6.69 -14.58 3.19
CA SER A 169 6.12 -13.60 2.25
C SER A 169 5.25 -12.55 2.96
N PHE A 170 4.52 -12.96 3.99
CA PHE A 170 3.72 -12.07 4.82
C PHE A 170 4.57 -11.07 5.59
N PHE A 171 5.61 -11.53 6.29
CA PHE A 171 6.48 -10.65 7.06
C PHE A 171 7.31 -9.73 6.15
N TRP A 172 7.87 -10.26 5.06
CA TRP A 172 8.58 -9.45 4.07
C TRP A 172 7.72 -8.30 3.53
N LEU A 173 6.47 -8.59 3.16
CA LEU A 173 5.58 -7.56 2.63
C LEU A 173 5.26 -6.50 3.69
N LEU A 174 5.06 -6.90 4.95
CA LEU A 174 4.80 -5.96 6.05
C LEU A 174 5.97 -5.02 6.27
N GLU A 175 7.18 -5.56 6.35
CA GLU A 175 8.40 -4.78 6.53
C GLU A 175 8.60 -3.80 5.38
N MET A 176 8.45 -4.26 4.13
CA MET A 176 8.54 -3.42 2.94
C MET A 176 7.47 -2.31 2.93
N ALA A 177 6.22 -2.65 3.25
CA ALA A 177 5.13 -1.68 3.30
C ALA A 177 5.35 -0.61 4.38
N VAL A 178 5.77 -1.01 5.58
CA VAL A 178 6.10 -0.08 6.67
C VAL A 178 7.26 0.83 6.28
N ALA A 179 8.35 0.27 5.76
CA ALA A 179 9.51 1.05 5.32
C ALA A 179 9.13 2.08 4.24
N ALA A 180 8.28 1.69 3.29
CA ALA A 180 7.79 2.59 2.26
C ALA A 180 6.90 3.71 2.81
N MET A 181 5.99 3.40 3.75
CA MET A 181 5.14 4.39 4.41
C MET A 181 5.97 5.36 5.26
N GLU A 182 6.94 4.87 6.02
CA GLU A 182 7.86 5.67 6.83
C GLU A 182 8.68 6.63 5.97
N SER A 183 9.23 6.11 4.86
CA SER A 183 9.99 6.89 3.89
C SER A 183 9.13 7.97 3.21
N SER A 184 7.86 7.66 2.91
CA SER A 184 6.91 8.63 2.36
C SER A 184 6.55 9.71 3.39
N ASN A 185 6.37 9.34 4.66
CA ASN A 185 6.12 10.29 5.75
C ASN A 185 7.32 11.23 5.96
N GLU A 186 8.54 10.72 5.85
CA GLU A 186 9.75 11.53 5.93
C GLU A 186 9.78 12.59 4.81
N ALA A 187 9.49 12.19 3.57
CA ALA A 187 9.46 13.11 2.44
C ALA A 187 8.38 14.20 2.61
N VAL A 188 7.16 13.85 3.04
CA VAL A 188 6.10 14.84 3.30
C VAL A 188 6.52 15.82 4.41
N ARG A 189 7.19 15.35 5.47
CA ARG A 189 7.72 16.23 6.52
C ARG A 189 8.78 17.19 5.96
N ASN A 190 9.69 16.71 5.12
CA ASN A 190 10.73 17.54 4.50
C ASN A 190 10.11 18.58 3.56
N TYR A 191 9.17 18.18 2.71
CA TYR A 191 8.41 19.06 1.83
C TYR A 191 7.67 20.18 2.60
N THR A 192 7.01 19.82 3.70
CA THR A 192 6.30 20.78 4.56
C THR A 192 7.27 21.77 5.20
N LYS A 193 8.47 21.30 5.60
CA LYS A 193 9.51 22.14 6.20
C LYS A 193 10.06 23.15 5.18
N GLU A 194 10.38 22.71 3.97
CA GLU A 194 10.82 23.58 2.87
C GLU A 194 9.78 24.67 2.57
N PHE A 195 8.50 24.29 2.49
CA PHE A 195 7.42 25.26 2.30
C PHE A 195 7.33 26.29 3.44
N SER A 196 7.50 25.85 4.68
CA SER A 196 7.53 26.74 5.86
C SER A 196 8.72 27.70 5.82
N GLU A 197 9.89 27.24 5.37
CA GLU A 197 11.09 28.07 5.19
C GLU A 197 10.88 29.14 4.10
N ILE A 198 10.25 28.79 2.98
CA ILE A 198 9.88 29.74 1.92
C ILE A 198 8.93 30.81 2.46
N ILE A 199 7.86 30.41 3.17
CA ILE A 199 6.91 31.36 3.78
C ILE A 199 7.63 32.30 4.76
N HIS A 200 8.52 31.75 5.59
CA HIS A 200 9.29 32.55 6.54
C HIS A 200 10.19 33.56 5.81
N GLY A 201 10.93 33.12 4.79
CA GLY A 201 11.78 33.97 3.96
C GLY A 201 11.01 35.11 3.31
N ILE A 202 9.84 34.82 2.73
CA ILE A 202 8.94 35.85 2.18
C ILE A 202 8.50 36.83 3.27
N LYS A 203 8.13 36.34 4.46
CA LYS A 203 7.65 37.16 5.58
C LYS A 203 8.72 38.11 6.12
N VAL A 204 9.97 37.67 6.21
CA VAL A 204 11.09 38.50 6.70
C VAL A 204 11.71 39.37 5.61
N GLY A 205 11.24 39.24 4.36
CA GLY A 205 11.73 40.04 3.25
C GLY A 205 13.08 39.57 2.70
N ASP A 206 13.40 38.27 2.82
CA ASP A 206 14.65 37.73 2.29
C ASP A 206 14.72 37.95 0.76
N PRO A 207 15.68 38.76 0.27
CA PRO A 207 15.75 39.13 -1.14
C PRO A 207 16.03 37.94 -2.06
N ASN A 208 16.71 36.89 -1.58
CA ASN A 208 16.99 35.70 -2.37
C ASN A 208 15.72 34.85 -2.56
N VAL A 209 15.00 34.57 -1.46
CA VAL A 209 13.74 33.81 -1.50
C VAL A 209 12.68 34.53 -2.33
N ILE A 210 12.60 35.86 -2.22
CA ILE A 210 11.68 36.67 -3.04
C ILE A 210 12.04 36.62 -4.52
N ALA A 211 13.34 36.65 -4.87
CA ALA A 211 13.79 36.55 -6.26
C ALA A 211 13.45 35.17 -6.85
N GLU A 212 13.73 34.10 -6.12
CA GLU A 212 13.40 32.72 -6.52
C GLU A 212 11.89 32.53 -6.71
N TYR A 213 11.08 32.96 -5.74
CA TYR A 213 9.61 32.89 -5.85
C TYR A 213 9.08 33.64 -7.07
N ARG A 214 9.61 34.84 -7.35
CA ARG A 214 9.22 35.63 -8.53
C ARG A 214 9.65 34.97 -9.84
N ASN A 215 10.79 34.30 -9.86
CA ASN A 215 11.25 33.55 -11.03
C ASN A 215 10.36 32.32 -11.28
N ALA A 216 9.97 31.60 -10.22
CA ALA A 216 9.03 30.48 -10.32
C ALA A 216 7.67 30.92 -10.89
N LEU A 217 7.16 32.09 -10.51
CA LEU A 217 5.92 32.67 -11.09
C LEU A 217 6.05 33.07 -12.57
N ARG A 218 7.27 33.26 -13.09
CA ARG A 218 7.54 33.71 -14.46
C ARG A 218 7.84 32.57 -15.43
N SER A 219 8.13 31.38 -14.94
CA SER A 219 8.33 30.17 -15.74
C SER A 219 7.13 29.25 -15.60
N PRO A 220 6.04 29.46 -16.35
CA PRO A 220 4.93 28.52 -16.40
C PRO A 220 5.32 27.35 -17.31
N GLU A 221 6.30 26.56 -16.90
CA GLU A 221 6.42 25.19 -17.40
C GLU A 221 5.75 24.27 -16.37
N ILE A 222 4.43 24.38 -16.31
CA ILE A 222 3.49 23.34 -15.87
C ILE A 222 2.43 23.23 -16.98
#